data_AF-A0A1F5U0N4-F1
#
_entry.id   AF-A0A1F5U0N4-F1
#
_cell.length_a   1.000
_cell.length_b   1.000
_cell.length_c   1.000
_cell.angle_alpha   90.00
_cell.angle_beta   90.00
_cell.angle_gamma   90.00
#
_symmetry.space_group_name_H-M   'P 1'
#
loop_
_entity.id
_entity.type
_entity.pdbx_description
1 polymer ?
#
loop_
_entity_poly.entity_id
_entity_poly.type
_entity_poly.pdbx_seq_one_letter_code
_entity_poly.pdbx_strand_id
1 'polypeptide(L)'
;MTEGELQIEQRKAPRWKCSINVKFKIIKDDKLSVLKEVFTKQKEGESRDISAGGTQLVLHEPLKVGDKLSMNIYLPATDNTVKALGEVVRVNEKTENGIKKYFIGIKYVDIITESDDVLEEILDQKLKAGAGTKISKEEALKLARYEYFIRLINEESFNFK
;
A
#
# COMPACT_ATOMS: atom_id res chain seq x y z
N MET A 1 -13.73 8.90 -38.35
CA MET A 1 -13.41 9.59 -37.09
C MET A 1 -14.08 8.80 -35.98
N THR A 2 -13.33 7.99 -35.24
CA THR A 2 -13.87 7.08 -34.22
C THR A 2 -13.84 7.75 -32.85
N GLU A 3 -14.99 7.74 -32.19
CA GLU A 3 -15.23 8.24 -30.84
C GLU A 3 -14.22 7.66 -29.85
N GLY A 4 -13.44 8.54 -29.24
CA GLY A 4 -12.58 8.19 -28.11
C GLY A 4 -13.45 8.06 -26.87
N GLU A 5 -13.82 6.82 -26.52
CA GLU A 5 -14.42 6.51 -25.24
C GLU A 5 -13.48 6.99 -24.13
N LEU A 6 -13.86 8.08 -23.46
CA LEU A 6 -13.28 8.50 -22.19
C LEU A 6 -13.54 7.36 -21.19
N GLN A 7 -12.58 6.45 -21.04
CA GLN A 7 -12.56 5.53 -19.91
C GLN A 7 -12.37 6.34 -18.63
N ILE A 8 -13.49 6.76 -18.04
CA ILE A 8 -13.50 7.42 -16.73
C ILE A 8 -13.04 6.37 -15.72
N GLU A 9 -11.81 6.55 -15.23
CA GLU A 9 -11.20 5.68 -14.24
C GLU A 9 -11.97 5.80 -12.91
N GLN A 10 -12.88 4.85 -12.63
CA GLN A 10 -13.65 4.82 -11.39
C GLN A 10 -12.79 4.32 -10.22
N ARG A 11 -11.99 5.21 -9.64
CA ARG A 11 -11.21 4.88 -8.44
C ARG A 11 -12.09 4.89 -7.20
N LYS A 12 -12.02 3.82 -6.40
CA LYS A 12 -12.72 3.71 -5.11
C LYS A 12 -12.17 4.64 -4.02
N ALA A 13 -10.95 5.14 -4.18
CA ALA A 13 -10.30 6.04 -3.23
C ALA A 13 -9.41 7.07 -3.96
N PRO A 14 -9.29 8.30 -3.43
CA PRO A 14 -8.35 9.29 -3.97
C PRO A 14 -6.90 8.82 -3.78
N ARG A 15 -6.01 9.30 -4.67
CA ARG A 15 -4.56 9.11 -4.55
C ARG A 15 -3.93 10.44 -4.15
N TRP A 16 -3.24 10.45 -3.02
CA TRP A 16 -2.44 11.58 -2.58
C TRP A 16 -1.07 11.50 -3.24
N LYS A 17 -0.64 12.59 -3.85
CA LYS A 17 0.72 12.71 -4.37
C LYS A 17 1.64 13.00 -3.20
N CYS A 18 2.62 12.13 -2.96
CA CYS A 18 3.56 12.24 -1.85
C CYS A 18 4.83 11.47 -2.19
N SER A 19 5.97 11.88 -1.60
CA SER A 19 7.21 11.11 -1.62
C SER A 19 7.45 10.52 -0.24
N ILE A 20 6.99 9.28 -0.06
CA ILE A 20 7.15 8.51 1.18
C ILE A 20 8.12 7.36 0.91
N ASN A 21 9.10 7.17 1.82
CA ASN A 21 10.01 6.03 1.77
C ASN A 21 9.23 4.74 2.05
N VAL A 22 9.44 3.75 1.19
CA VAL A 22 8.87 2.41 1.33
C VAL A 22 10.01 1.40 1.23
N LYS A 23 10.18 0.61 2.29
CA LYS A 23 11.06 -0.56 2.26
C LYS A 23 10.24 -1.80 1.99
N PHE A 24 10.75 -2.70 1.16
CA PHE A 24 10.01 -3.91 0.80
C PHE A 24 10.92 -5.11 0.54
N LYS A 25 10.31 -6.30 0.62
CA LYS A 25 10.90 -7.59 0.27
C LYS A 25 9.94 -8.34 -0.65
N ILE A 26 10.46 -9.01 -1.67
CA ILE A 26 9.67 -9.89 -2.54
C ILE A 26 9.47 -11.22 -1.81
N ILE A 27 8.22 -11.62 -1.62
CA ILE A 27 7.84 -12.89 -0.99
C ILE A 27 7.87 -13.97 -2.08
N LYS A 28 8.61 -15.05 -1.86
CA LYS A 28 8.64 -16.21 -2.76
C LYS A 28 7.89 -17.37 -2.12
N ASP A 29 6.84 -17.87 -2.78
CA ASP A 29 5.94 -18.94 -2.31
C ASP A 29 6.59 -20.35 -2.23
N ASP A 30 7.91 -20.46 -2.24
CA ASP A 30 8.61 -21.74 -2.34
C ASP A 30 8.95 -22.30 -0.96
N LYS A 31 8.70 -23.58 -0.66
CA LYS A 31 8.95 -24.17 0.70
C LYS A 31 10.43 -24.11 1.14
N LEU A 32 11.35 -23.89 0.19
CA LEU A 32 12.77 -23.65 0.42
C LEU A 32 13.09 -22.17 0.78
N SER A 33 12.07 -21.29 0.83
CA SER A 33 12.21 -19.84 0.97
C SER A 33 12.57 -19.39 2.37
N VAL A 34 12.26 -20.15 3.43
CA VAL A 34 12.57 -19.76 4.82
C VAL A 34 14.08 -19.53 5.02
N LEU A 35 14.92 -20.36 4.42
CA LEU A 35 16.38 -20.17 4.44
C LEU A 35 16.84 -18.99 3.56
N LYS A 36 16.12 -18.68 2.46
CA LYS A 36 16.42 -17.54 1.58
C LYS A 36 15.86 -16.21 2.09
N GLU A 37 14.81 -16.19 2.90
CA GLU A 37 14.19 -14.98 3.46
C GLU A 37 15.17 -14.21 4.35
N VAL A 38 16.02 -14.94 5.07
CA VAL A 38 17.13 -14.37 5.86
C VAL A 38 18.12 -13.61 4.95
N PHE A 39 18.33 -14.08 3.72
CA PHE A 39 19.23 -13.48 2.72
C PHE A 39 18.53 -12.59 1.69
N THR A 40 17.21 -12.41 1.79
CA THR A 40 16.49 -11.59 0.81
C THR A 40 16.71 -10.12 1.15
N LYS A 41 17.60 -9.48 0.38
CA LYS A 41 17.98 -8.07 0.56
C LYS A 41 16.72 -7.21 0.54
N GLN A 42 16.52 -6.46 1.63
CA GLN A 42 15.49 -5.44 1.70
C GLN A 42 15.81 -4.39 0.64
N LYS A 43 14.82 -4.07 -0.20
CA LYS A 43 14.89 -3.00 -1.17
C LYS A 43 14.16 -1.78 -0.62
N GLU A 44 14.47 -0.62 -1.18
CA GLU A 44 13.81 0.64 -0.86
C GLU A 44 13.38 1.33 -2.16
N GLY A 45 12.34 2.13 -2.03
CA GLY A 45 11.83 2.97 -3.10
C GLY A 45 11.04 4.13 -2.53
N GLU A 46 10.88 5.16 -3.34
CA GLU A 46 10.03 6.29 -3.00
C GLU A 46 8.67 6.10 -3.66
N SER A 47 7.61 6.35 -2.90
CA SER A 47 6.30 6.49 -3.50
C SER A 47 6.20 7.78 -4.31
N ARG A 48 5.36 7.75 -5.33
CA ARG A 48 4.92 8.93 -6.07
C ARG A 48 3.50 9.32 -5.66
N ASP A 49 2.70 8.30 -5.38
CA ASP A 49 1.37 8.45 -4.82
C ASP A 49 1.04 7.30 -3.87
N ILE A 50 0.12 7.59 -2.97
CA ILE A 50 -0.44 6.61 -2.04
C ILE A 50 -1.95 6.77 -1.97
N SER A 51 -2.63 5.67 -1.73
CA SER A 51 -4.06 5.62 -1.43
C SER A 51 -4.29 4.45 -0.49
N ALA A 52 -5.49 4.38 0.07
CA ALA A 52 -5.86 3.25 0.90
C ALA A 52 -5.84 1.90 0.15
N GLY A 53 -6.01 1.89 -1.18
CA GLY A 53 -5.97 0.67 -1.99
C GLY A 53 -4.60 0.27 -2.54
N GLY A 54 -3.59 1.14 -2.45
CA GLY A 54 -2.28 0.88 -3.05
C GLY A 54 -1.38 2.10 -3.16
N THR A 55 -0.15 1.89 -3.61
CA THR A 55 0.86 2.93 -3.86
C THR A 55 1.52 2.73 -5.22
N GLN A 56 2.00 3.83 -5.80
CA GLN A 56 2.96 3.77 -6.89
C GLN A 56 4.37 4.04 -6.37
N LEU A 57 5.30 3.09 -6.56
CA LEU A 57 6.73 3.30 -6.29
C LEU A 57 7.49 3.67 -7.57
N VAL A 58 8.59 4.41 -7.39
CA VAL A 58 9.59 4.67 -8.43
C VAL A 58 10.89 3.97 -8.06
N LEU A 59 11.37 3.08 -8.94
CA LEU A 59 12.57 2.26 -8.73
C LEU A 59 13.54 2.36 -9.91
N HIS A 60 14.81 2.04 -9.67
CA HIS A 60 15.83 1.87 -10.72
C HIS A 60 15.90 0.45 -11.28
N GLU A 61 15.24 -0.51 -10.64
CA GLU A 61 15.15 -1.89 -11.06
C GLU A 61 13.69 -2.30 -11.28
N PRO A 62 13.39 -3.16 -12.27
CA PRO A 62 12.03 -3.63 -12.49
C PRO A 62 11.60 -4.64 -11.43
N LEU A 63 10.31 -4.64 -11.14
CA LEU A 63 9.59 -5.76 -10.52
C LEU A 63 8.72 -6.44 -11.58
N LYS A 64 8.19 -7.63 -11.28
CA LYS A 64 7.27 -8.34 -12.18
C LYS A 64 5.83 -8.14 -11.71
N VAL A 65 4.90 -8.01 -12.66
CA VAL A 65 3.47 -8.07 -12.35
C VAL A 65 3.17 -9.43 -11.71
N GLY A 66 2.40 -9.42 -10.61
CA GLY A 66 2.10 -10.57 -9.77
C GLY A 66 3.11 -10.81 -8.65
N ASP A 67 4.24 -10.10 -8.59
CA ASP A 67 5.16 -10.20 -7.45
C ASP A 67 4.42 -9.77 -6.16
N LYS A 68 4.49 -10.64 -5.14
CA LYS A 68 3.98 -10.36 -3.80
C LYS A 68 5.07 -9.71 -2.96
N LEU A 69 4.72 -8.66 -2.23
CA LEU A 69 5.66 -7.83 -1.48
C LEU A 69 5.24 -7.75 -0.01
N SER A 70 6.20 -7.92 0.91
CA SER A 70 6.07 -7.43 2.28
C SER A 70 6.65 -6.02 2.33
N MET A 71 5.89 -5.05 2.80
CA MET A 71 6.22 -3.63 2.73
C MET A 71 6.17 -2.97 4.11
N ASN A 72 7.07 -2.03 4.35
CA ASN A 72 7.05 -1.08 5.45
C ASN A 72 6.96 0.32 4.85
N ILE A 73 5.88 1.03 5.15
CA ILE A 73 5.58 2.38 4.67
C ILE A 73 5.80 3.33 5.84
N TYR A 74 6.76 4.24 5.70
CA TYR A 74 7.19 5.14 6.77
C TYR A 74 6.48 6.48 6.64
N LEU A 75 5.58 6.82 7.57
CA LEU A 75 4.75 8.03 7.54
C LEU A 75 5.36 9.09 8.49
N PRO A 76 6.23 9.98 7.99
CA PRO A 76 7.03 10.85 8.85
C PRO A 76 6.21 11.87 9.64
N ALA A 77 5.05 12.32 9.16
CA ALA A 77 4.22 13.29 9.87
C ALA A 77 3.63 12.75 11.17
N THR A 78 3.48 11.43 11.26
CA THR A 78 2.87 10.75 12.41
C THR A 78 3.84 9.86 13.16
N ASP A 79 5.11 9.79 12.71
CA ASP A 79 6.13 8.84 13.17
C ASP A 79 5.67 7.37 13.15
N ASN A 80 4.70 7.05 12.30
CA ASN A 80 4.16 5.70 12.18
C ASN A 80 4.84 4.90 11.07
N THR A 81 4.97 3.60 11.29
CA THR A 81 5.32 2.64 10.23
C THR A 81 4.17 1.68 10.00
N VAL A 82 3.61 1.72 8.79
CA VAL A 82 2.53 0.81 8.39
C VAL A 82 3.12 -0.37 7.62
N LYS A 83 2.88 -1.58 8.12
CA LYS A 83 3.26 -2.81 7.42
C LYS A 83 2.13 -3.16 6.45
N ALA A 84 2.46 -3.66 5.25
CA ALA A 84 1.46 -4.06 4.27
C ALA A 84 1.93 -5.24 3.44
N LEU A 85 0.97 -6.06 3.00
CA LEU A 85 1.17 -7.03 1.93
C LEU A 85 0.68 -6.42 0.62
N GLY A 86 1.56 -6.34 -0.36
CA GLY A 86 1.28 -5.76 -1.66
C GLY A 86 1.40 -6.77 -2.80
N GLU A 87 0.69 -6.52 -3.88
CA GLU A 87 0.86 -7.22 -5.16
C GLU A 87 1.17 -6.20 -6.26
N VAL A 88 2.20 -6.46 -7.05
CA VAL A 88 2.52 -5.63 -8.21
C VAL A 88 1.45 -5.84 -9.29
N VAL A 89 0.65 -4.81 -9.55
CA VAL A 89 -0.44 -4.87 -10.54
C VAL A 89 -0.11 -4.17 -11.85
N ARG A 90 0.94 -3.33 -11.86
CA ARG A 90 1.36 -2.59 -13.05
C ARG A 90 2.83 -2.21 -12.98
N VAL A 91 3.52 -2.26 -14.11
CA VAL A 91 4.91 -1.78 -14.26
C VAL A 91 4.97 -0.93 -15.51
N ASN A 92 5.44 0.32 -15.39
CA ASN A 92 5.70 1.17 -16.56
C ASN A 92 7.14 1.62 -16.52
N GLU A 93 7.81 1.53 -17.65
CA GLU A 93 9.17 2.00 -17.81
C GLU A 93 9.17 3.39 -18.43
N LYS A 94 10.03 4.28 -17.91
CA LYS A 94 10.34 5.55 -18.56
C LYS A 94 11.82 5.87 -18.42
N THR A 95 12.36 6.56 -19.41
CA THR A 95 13.69 7.15 -19.33
C THR A 95 13.54 8.64 -19.03
N GLU A 96 14.06 9.07 -17.88
CA GLU A 96 14.08 10.48 -17.47
C GLU A 96 15.53 10.91 -17.31
N ASN A 97 15.95 11.97 -18.01
CA ASN A 97 17.33 12.48 -17.99
C ASN A 97 18.38 11.40 -18.30
N GLY A 98 18.09 10.50 -19.25
CA GLY A 98 18.96 9.38 -19.61
C GLY A 98 18.99 8.23 -18.59
N ILE A 99 18.28 8.34 -17.47
CA ILE A 99 18.20 7.33 -16.43
C ILE A 99 16.90 6.54 -16.59
N LYS A 100 17.04 5.22 -16.64
CA LYS A 100 15.92 4.29 -16.68
C LYS A 100 15.24 4.23 -15.30
N LYS A 101 13.92 4.48 -15.27
CA LYS A 101 13.08 4.40 -14.07
C LYS A 101 11.87 3.51 -14.33
N TYR A 102 11.43 2.82 -13.28
CA TYR A 102 10.26 1.95 -13.29
C TYR A 102 9.22 2.45 -12.31
N PHE A 103 8.03 2.73 -12.82
CA PHE A 103 6.85 3.16 -12.08
C PHE A 103 5.99 1.94 -11.78
N ILE A 104 6.12 1.43 -10.55
CA ILE A 104 5.49 0.19 -10.10
C ILE A 104 4.18 0.53 -9.37
N GLY A 105 3.05 0.14 -9.93
CA GLY A 105 1.77 0.19 -9.23
C GLY A 105 1.58 -1.06 -8.38
N ILE A 106 1.36 -0.86 -7.08
CA ILE A 106 1.18 -1.92 -6.08
C ILE A 106 -0.22 -1.79 -5.49
N LYS A 107 -0.96 -2.88 -5.45
CA LYS A 107 -2.25 -3.00 -4.76
C LYS A 107 -2.01 -3.60 -3.38
N TYR A 108 -2.62 -3.05 -2.33
CA TYR A 108 -2.58 -3.68 -1.02
C TYR A 108 -3.55 -4.86 -0.96
N VAL A 109 -3.01 -6.02 -0.58
CA VAL A 109 -3.76 -7.25 -0.30
C VAL A 109 -4.22 -7.24 1.16
N ASP A 110 -3.34 -6.80 2.05
CA ASP A 110 -3.62 -6.62 3.46
C ASP A 110 -2.78 -5.47 4.04
N ILE A 111 -3.34 -4.83 5.07
CA ILE A 111 -2.64 -3.82 5.86
C ILE A 111 -2.44 -4.43 7.25
N ILE A 112 -1.22 -4.36 7.73
CA ILE A 112 -0.79 -4.89 9.02
C ILE A 112 -0.35 -3.69 9.85
N THR A 113 -1.21 -3.26 10.74
CA THR A 113 -0.88 -2.22 11.71
C THR A 113 -0.73 -2.87 13.07
N GLU A 114 0.17 -2.32 13.88
CA GLU A 114 0.22 -2.67 15.30
C GLU A 114 -1.05 -2.13 15.95
N SER A 115 -1.54 -2.84 16.98
CA SER A 115 -2.74 -2.40 17.70
C SER A 115 -2.38 -1.20 18.55
N ASP A 116 -3.13 -0.11 18.39
CA ASP A 116 -3.10 1.06 19.24
C ASP A 116 -4.53 1.45 19.62
N ASP A 117 -4.66 2.41 20.54
CA ASP A 117 -5.95 2.88 21.04
C ASP A 117 -6.89 3.33 19.90
N VAL A 118 -6.34 3.91 18.82
CA VAL A 118 -7.11 4.41 17.68
C VAL A 118 -7.64 3.25 16.84
N LEU A 119 -6.82 2.24 16.56
CA LEU A 119 -7.26 1.04 15.86
C LEU A 119 -8.34 0.29 16.66
N GLU A 120 -8.17 0.19 17.98
CA GLU A 120 -9.14 -0.44 18.87
C GLU A 120 -10.46 0.31 18.91
N GLU A 121 -10.42 1.65 18.97
CA GLU A 121 -11.60 2.49 18.87
C GLU A 121 -12.34 2.27 17.54
N ILE A 122 -11.63 2.30 16.42
CA ILE A 122 -12.21 2.07 15.09
C ILE A 122 -12.82 0.66 15.03
N LEU A 123 -12.13 -0.36 15.55
CA LEU A 123 -12.61 -1.74 15.59
C LEU A 123 -13.91 -1.87 16.40
N ASP A 124 -13.95 -1.28 17.60
CA ASP A 124 -15.15 -1.28 18.44
C ASP A 124 -16.33 -0.59 17.75
N GLN A 125 -16.09 0.54 17.08
CA GLN A 125 -17.10 1.20 16.25
C GLN A 125 -17.60 0.29 15.12
N LYS A 126 -16.71 -0.44 14.42
CA LYS A 126 -17.11 -1.41 13.38
C LYS A 126 -17.92 -2.57 13.94
N LEU A 127 -17.52 -3.13 15.08
CA LEU A 127 -18.24 -4.24 15.72
C LEU A 127 -19.63 -3.80 16.19
N LYS A 128 -19.75 -2.61 16.80
CA LYS A 128 -21.04 -2.03 17.19
C LYS A 128 -21.96 -1.77 15.99
N ALA A 129 -21.44 -1.18 14.92
CA ALA A 129 -22.19 -0.96 13.68
C ALA A 129 -22.55 -2.27 12.96
N GLY A 130 -21.70 -3.29 13.10
CA GLY A 130 -21.85 -4.63 12.51
C GLY A 130 -22.82 -5.56 13.24
N ALA A 131 -23.31 -5.17 14.42
CA ALA A 131 -24.22 -5.98 15.23
C ALA A 131 -25.53 -6.36 14.51
N GLY A 132 -25.91 -5.63 13.45
CA GLY A 132 -27.05 -5.94 12.58
C GLY A 132 -26.72 -6.67 11.27
N THR A 133 -25.46 -6.76 10.84
CA THR A 133 -25.07 -7.15 9.48
C THR A 133 -24.22 -8.43 9.36
N LYS A 134 -24.01 -9.18 10.46
CA LYS A 134 -23.23 -10.44 10.49
C LYS A 134 -21.81 -10.33 9.92
N ILE A 135 -21.13 -9.20 10.08
CA ILE A 135 -19.70 -9.11 9.75
C ILE A 135 -18.89 -9.94 10.75
N SER A 136 -17.86 -10.65 10.27
CA SER A 136 -16.96 -11.39 11.16
C SER A 136 -16.01 -10.43 11.89
N LYS A 137 -15.45 -10.84 13.04
CA LYS A 137 -14.42 -10.05 13.75
C LYS A 137 -13.19 -9.79 12.87
N GLU A 138 -12.83 -10.75 12.03
CA GLU A 138 -11.70 -10.63 11.10
C GLU A 138 -11.97 -9.59 10.01
N GLU A 139 -13.19 -9.56 9.47
CA GLU A 139 -13.59 -8.55 8.49
C GLU A 139 -13.69 -7.15 9.11
N ALA A 140 -14.23 -7.05 10.33
CA ALA A 140 -14.24 -5.81 11.09
C ALA A 140 -12.83 -5.28 11.34
N LEU A 141 -11.89 -6.15 11.71
CA LEU A 141 -10.48 -5.79 11.90
C LEU A 141 -9.83 -5.32 10.60
N LYS A 142 -10.07 -6.02 9.49
CA LYS A 142 -9.56 -5.61 8.18
C LYS A 142 -10.05 -4.22 7.77
N LEU A 143 -11.34 -3.95 7.97
CA LEU A 143 -11.92 -2.62 7.70
C LEU A 143 -11.34 -1.56 8.64
N ALA A 144 -11.14 -1.89 9.91
CA ALA A 144 -10.56 -0.97 10.89
C ALA A 144 -9.12 -0.57 10.52
N ARG A 145 -8.28 -1.53 10.12
CA ARG A 145 -6.90 -1.24 9.65
C ARG A 145 -6.88 -0.37 8.41
N TYR A 146 -7.81 -0.59 7.49
CA TYR A 146 -7.94 0.22 6.28
C TYR A 146 -8.33 1.67 6.61
N GLU A 147 -9.29 1.86 7.51
CA GLU A 147 -9.70 3.20 7.95
C GLU A 147 -8.61 3.91 8.74
N TYR A 148 -7.95 3.20 9.66
CA TYR A 148 -6.81 3.72 10.39
C TYR A 148 -5.71 4.22 9.44
N PHE A 149 -5.37 3.42 8.43
CA PHE A 149 -4.39 3.83 7.44
C PHE A 149 -4.82 5.05 6.61
N ILE A 150 -6.12 5.17 6.28
CA ILE A 150 -6.65 6.38 5.64
C ILE A 150 -6.42 7.61 6.52
N ARG A 151 -6.67 7.51 7.83
CA ARG A 151 -6.45 8.62 8.76
C ARG A 151 -4.99 9.06 8.76
N LEU A 152 -4.06 8.10 8.87
CA LEU A 152 -2.63 8.40 8.80
C LEU A 152 -2.21 9.04 7.48
N ILE A 153 -2.68 8.53 6.33
CA ILE A 153 -2.39 9.14 5.02
C ILE A 153 -2.96 10.55 4.94
N ASN A 154 -4.16 10.79 5.48
CA ASN A 154 -4.76 12.12 5.46
C ASN A 154 -3.87 13.09 6.24
N GLU A 155 -3.49 12.76 7.47
CA GLU A 155 -2.59 13.56 8.30
C GLU A 155 -1.27 13.83 7.60
N GLU A 156 -0.67 12.80 7.00
CA GLU A 156 0.54 12.91 6.20
C GLU A 156 0.36 13.91 5.03
N SER A 157 -0.76 13.80 4.30
CA SER A 157 -1.06 14.68 3.16
C SER A 157 -1.32 16.14 3.52
N PHE A 158 -1.81 16.41 4.74
CA PHE A 158 -2.02 17.77 5.23
C PHE A 158 -0.70 18.47 5.55
N ASN A 159 0.33 17.71 5.93
CA ASN A 159 1.66 18.24 6.26
C ASN A 159 2.55 18.49 5.03
N PHE A 160 2.14 18.05 3.84
CA PHE A 160 2.82 18.32 2.56
C PHE A 160 2.29 19.55 1.81
N LYS A 161 1.50 20.41 2.44
CA LYS A 161 0.96 21.65 1.85
C LYS A 161 1.77 22.89 2.20
#